data_AF-A0A538KR35-F1
#
_entry.id   AF-A0A538KR35-F1
#
_cell.length_a   1.000
_cell.length_b   1.000
_cell.length_c   1.000
_cell.angle_alpha   90.00
_cell.angle_beta   90.00
_cell.angle_gamma   90.00
#
_symmetry.space_group_name_H-M   'P 1'
#
loop_
_entity.id
_entity.type
_entity.pdbx_description
1 polymer ?
#
loop_
_entity_poly.entity_id
_entity_poly.type
_entity_poly.pdbx_seq_one_letter_code
_entity_poly.pdbx_strand_id
1 'polypeptide(L)'
;MAALWQGIRTNSVAAAMPAFFPEGAYAQVKAIANPGADYANRLVHELGLDIAAAHGQLGAGSSSAQLIGVQVPGGYAHWVSPGTCSNGVGYYEVPNARVVYREGSQTSSFGIASMISWRGVWYVVHLGAVVRPSDAGVVDDPASGSGASAPSSTC
;
A
#
# COMPACT_ATOMS: atom_id res chain seq x y z
N MET A 1 1.17 -9.81 -4.24
CA MET A 1 2.21 -8.96 -3.63
C MET A 1 3.57 -9.00 -4.34
N ALA A 2 3.90 -10.03 -5.13
CA ALA A 2 5.11 -10.00 -5.97
C ALA A 2 5.18 -8.79 -6.91
N ALA A 3 4.04 -8.38 -7.50
CA ALA A 3 3.97 -7.19 -8.36
C ALA A 3 4.33 -5.89 -7.61
N LEU A 4 3.78 -5.67 -6.41
CA LEU A 4 4.15 -4.54 -5.56
C LEU A 4 5.67 -4.51 -5.33
N TRP A 5 6.24 -5.65 -4.91
CA TRP A 5 7.67 -5.76 -4.66
C TRP A 5 8.52 -5.49 -5.91
N GLN A 6 8.07 -6.00 -7.06
CA GLN A 6 8.74 -5.71 -8.33
C GLN A 6 8.73 -4.21 -8.62
N GLY A 7 7.59 -3.54 -8.46
CA GLY A 7 7.49 -2.10 -8.64
C GLY A 7 8.38 -1.30 -7.68
N ILE A 8 8.51 -1.72 -6.43
CA ILE A 8 9.44 -1.10 -5.48
C ILE A 8 10.89 -1.32 -5.91
N ARG A 9 11.29 -2.55 -6.26
CA ARG A 9 12.67 -2.84 -6.70
C ARG A 9 13.07 -2.12 -7.98
N THR A 10 12.15 -1.91 -8.90
CA THR A 10 12.43 -1.25 -10.19
C THR A 10 11.98 0.21 -10.24
N ASN A 11 11.52 0.77 -9.13
CA ASN A 11 10.94 2.12 -9.06
C ASN A 11 9.87 2.36 -10.14
N SER A 12 8.92 1.42 -10.28
CA SER A 12 7.95 1.40 -11.37
C SER A 12 6.53 1.22 -10.85
N VAL A 13 5.72 2.28 -10.99
CA VAL A 13 4.28 2.25 -10.73
C VAL A 13 3.59 1.19 -11.59
N ALA A 14 3.90 1.15 -12.88
CA ALA A 14 3.29 0.20 -13.82
C ALA A 14 3.49 -1.26 -13.39
N ALA A 15 4.67 -1.61 -12.87
CA ALA A 15 4.94 -2.95 -12.36
C ALA A 15 4.19 -3.27 -11.05
N ALA A 16 3.87 -2.26 -10.23
CA ALA A 16 3.11 -2.42 -9.00
C ALA A 16 1.59 -2.53 -9.21
N MET A 17 1.05 -1.97 -10.30
CA MET A 17 -0.40 -1.88 -10.56
C MET A 17 -1.18 -3.19 -10.36
N PRO A 18 -0.68 -4.40 -10.72
CA PRO A 18 -1.42 -5.63 -10.47
C PRO A 18 -1.68 -5.95 -9.00
N ALA A 19 -0.93 -5.36 -8.06
CA ALA A 19 -1.16 -5.47 -6.62
C ALA A 19 -1.92 -4.28 -6.03
N PHE A 20 -2.16 -3.23 -6.82
CA PHE A 20 -2.85 -2.02 -6.41
C PHE A 20 -4.35 -2.11 -6.70
N PHE A 21 -5.15 -1.38 -5.92
CA PHE A 21 -6.60 -1.42 -6.04
C PHE A 21 -7.04 -0.93 -7.44
N PRO A 22 -7.81 -1.72 -8.21
CA PRO A 22 -8.08 -1.38 -9.60
C PRO A 22 -9.06 -0.22 -9.74
N GLU A 23 -8.80 0.68 -10.69
CA GLU A 23 -9.61 1.88 -10.96
C GLU A 23 -11.11 1.59 -11.06
N GLY A 24 -11.49 0.55 -11.81
CA GLY A 24 -12.90 0.19 -11.99
C GLY A 24 -13.60 -0.20 -10.68
N ALA A 25 -12.86 -0.81 -9.73
CA ALA A 25 -13.40 -1.11 -8.40
C ALA A 25 -13.42 0.16 -7.54
N TYR A 26 -12.38 0.99 -7.62
CA TYR A 26 -12.34 2.29 -6.94
C TYR A 26 -13.54 3.17 -7.31
N ALA A 27 -13.84 3.29 -8.60
CA ALA A 27 -14.98 4.05 -9.09
C ALA A 27 -16.34 3.51 -8.61
N GLN A 28 -16.44 2.21 -8.31
CA GLN A 28 -17.64 1.62 -7.70
C GLN A 28 -17.74 1.90 -6.20
N VAL A 29 -16.60 1.96 -5.50
CA VAL A 29 -16.56 2.18 -4.05
C VAL A 29 -16.80 3.65 -3.70
N LYS A 30 -16.21 4.60 -4.43
CA LYS A 30 -16.24 6.02 -4.07
C LYS A 30 -17.58 6.68 -4.35
N ALA A 31 -18.02 7.52 -3.40
CA ALA A 31 -19.13 8.45 -3.56
C ALA A 31 -18.61 9.89 -3.70
N ILE A 32 -17.80 10.15 -4.73
CA ILE A 32 -17.22 11.46 -5.04
C ILE A 32 -17.52 11.85 -6.48
N ALA A 33 -17.41 13.15 -6.80
CA ALA A 33 -17.86 13.69 -8.09
C ALA A 33 -17.12 13.12 -9.31
N ASN A 34 -15.81 12.87 -9.18
CA ASN A 34 -15.00 12.33 -10.28
C ASN A 34 -13.96 11.31 -9.76
N PRO A 35 -14.37 10.05 -9.55
CA PRO A 35 -13.49 9.03 -8.99
C PRO A 35 -12.34 8.64 -9.92
N GLY A 36 -12.50 8.75 -11.25
CA GLY A 36 -11.42 8.47 -12.20
C GLY A 36 -10.30 9.50 -12.10
N ALA A 37 -10.64 10.80 -12.05
CA ALA A 37 -9.65 11.86 -11.85
C ALA A 37 -8.96 11.76 -10.48
N ASP A 38 -9.71 11.45 -9.42
CA ASP A 38 -9.12 11.25 -8.08
C ASP A 38 -8.19 10.02 -8.05
N TYR A 39 -8.57 8.93 -8.71
CA TYR A 39 -7.72 7.74 -8.84
C TYR A 39 -6.39 8.05 -9.52
N ALA A 40 -6.43 8.67 -10.70
CA ALA A 40 -5.23 8.95 -11.47
C ALA A 40 -4.36 10.04 -10.83
N ASN A 41 -4.96 11.16 -10.44
CA ASN A 41 -4.21 12.34 -10.00
C ASN A 41 -3.78 12.28 -8.54
N ARG A 42 -4.50 11.55 -7.69
CA ARG A 42 -4.17 11.39 -6.28
C ARG A 42 -3.69 9.98 -5.99
N LEU A 43 -4.53 8.97 -6.14
CA LEU A 43 -4.23 7.63 -5.63
C LEU A 43 -3.00 6.98 -6.31
N VAL A 44 -2.90 7.07 -7.64
CA VAL A 44 -1.76 6.54 -8.40
C VAL A 44 -0.52 7.43 -8.27
N HIS A 45 -0.69 8.75 -8.21
CA HIS A 45 0.40 9.69 -7.94
C HIS A 45 1.07 9.40 -6.59
N GLU A 46 0.26 9.27 -5.54
CA GLU A 46 0.70 8.94 -4.18
C GLU A 46 1.40 7.56 -4.11
N LEU A 47 0.86 6.55 -4.81
CA LEU A 47 1.54 5.27 -4.97
C LEU A 47 2.94 5.44 -5.58
N GLY A 48 3.09 6.30 -6.60
CA GLY A 48 4.37 6.58 -7.23
C GLY A 48 5.38 7.22 -6.28
N LEU A 49 4.93 8.19 -5.48
CA LEU A 49 5.76 8.81 -4.45
C LEU A 49 6.24 7.79 -3.42
N ASP A 50 5.34 6.95 -2.91
CA ASP A 50 5.66 5.97 -1.88
C ASP A 50 6.53 4.83 -2.43
N ILE A 51 6.34 4.42 -3.69
CA ILE A 51 7.23 3.48 -4.40
C ILE A 51 8.64 4.06 -4.50
N ALA A 52 8.77 5.34 -4.89
CA ALA A 52 10.07 5.98 -5.01
C ALA A 52 10.79 6.10 -3.66
N ALA A 53 10.05 6.41 -2.58
CA ALA A 53 10.59 6.45 -1.23
C ALA A 53 11.04 5.06 -0.75
N ALA A 54 10.21 4.03 -0.95
CA ALA A 54 10.56 2.65 -0.59
C ALA A 54 11.73 2.12 -1.42
N HIS A 55 11.79 2.43 -2.72
CA HIS A 55 12.94 2.11 -3.56
C HIS A 55 14.22 2.79 -3.05
N GLY A 56 14.11 4.07 -2.67
CA GLY A 56 15.21 4.83 -2.08
C GLY A 56 15.78 4.19 -0.82
N GLN A 57 14.94 3.56 0.01
CA GLN A 57 15.40 2.80 1.19
C GLN A 57 16.23 1.56 0.83
N LEU A 58 15.92 0.89 -0.29
CA LEU A 58 16.72 -0.23 -0.77
C LEU A 58 18.08 0.25 -1.31
N GLY A 59 18.12 1.48 -1.85
CA GLY A 59 19.33 2.10 -2.41
C GLY A 59 20.04 1.19 -3.42
N ALA A 60 21.35 1.01 -3.25
CA ALA A 60 22.16 0.12 -4.08
C ALA A 60 21.75 -1.36 -3.97
N GLY A 61 21.08 -1.75 -2.87
CA GLY A 61 20.56 -3.09 -2.62
C GLY A 61 19.31 -3.45 -3.42
N SER A 62 18.64 -2.49 -4.07
CA SER A 62 17.39 -2.71 -4.81
C SER A 62 17.43 -3.88 -5.81
N SER A 63 18.56 -4.10 -6.48
CA SER A 63 18.75 -5.19 -7.44
C SER A 63 18.96 -6.57 -6.80
N SER A 64 19.37 -6.64 -5.54
CA SER A 64 19.65 -7.90 -4.82
C SER A 64 18.66 -8.19 -3.69
N ALA A 65 17.89 -7.19 -3.26
CA ALA A 65 16.86 -7.34 -2.24
C ALA A 65 15.82 -8.39 -2.63
N GLN A 66 15.45 -9.24 -1.68
CA GLN A 66 14.50 -10.34 -1.89
C GLN A 66 13.29 -10.18 -0.98
N LEU A 67 12.10 -10.29 -1.56
CA LEU A 67 10.87 -10.38 -0.78
C LEU A 67 10.87 -11.70 0.00
N ILE A 68 10.73 -11.61 1.32
CA ILE A 68 10.42 -12.76 2.16
C ILE A 68 8.91 -12.99 2.14
N GLY A 69 8.13 -11.93 2.30
CA GLY A 69 6.67 -12.02 2.25
C GLY A 69 5.97 -10.74 2.67
N VAL A 70 4.64 -10.80 2.76
CA VAL A 70 3.82 -9.75 3.37
C VAL A 70 3.14 -10.32 4.60
N GLN A 71 3.33 -9.66 5.74
CA GLN A 71 2.66 -10.00 6.98
C GLN A 71 1.38 -9.19 7.07
N VAL A 72 0.23 -9.87 7.05
CA VAL A 72 -1.08 -9.23 7.14
C VAL A 72 -1.63 -9.45 8.55
N PRO A 73 -1.88 -8.39 9.34
CA PRO A 73 -2.42 -8.51 10.68
C PRO A 73 -3.93 -8.78 10.60
N GLY A 74 -4.32 -10.02 10.28
CA GLY A 74 -5.73 -10.38 10.05
C GLY A 74 -6.67 -10.06 11.21
N GLY A 75 -6.17 -9.96 12.45
CA GLY A 75 -6.95 -9.51 13.61
C GLY A 75 -7.36 -8.04 13.59
N TYR A 76 -6.74 -7.22 12.73
CA TYR A 76 -7.12 -5.81 12.49
C TYR A 76 -8.06 -5.67 11.29
N ALA A 77 -8.36 -6.76 10.58
CA ALA A 77 -9.26 -6.72 9.45
C ALA A 77 -10.69 -6.41 9.91
N HIS A 78 -11.33 -5.43 9.28
CA HIS A 78 -12.66 -4.99 9.68
C HIS A 78 -13.47 -4.45 8.50
N TRP A 79 -14.78 -4.37 8.69
CA TRP A 79 -15.71 -3.82 7.71
C TRP A 79 -15.77 -2.30 7.82
N VAL A 80 -15.56 -1.61 6.71
CA VAL A 80 -15.81 -0.18 6.55
C VAL A 80 -17.21 0.02 5.98
N SER A 81 -18.07 0.67 6.76
CA SER A 81 -19.46 0.93 6.36
C SER A 81 -19.56 1.94 5.19
N PRO A 82 -20.59 1.81 4.34
CA PRO A 82 -20.97 2.88 3.42
C PRO A 82 -21.15 4.22 4.17
N GLY A 83 -20.76 5.33 3.52
CA GLY A 83 -20.75 6.67 4.11
C GLY A 83 -19.44 7.03 4.82
N THR A 84 -18.60 6.05 5.17
CA THR A 84 -17.27 6.29 5.74
C THR A 84 -16.23 6.51 4.62
N CYS A 85 -15.20 7.31 4.90
CA CYS A 85 -14.14 7.70 3.96
C CYS A 85 -14.64 8.18 2.58
N SER A 86 -15.82 8.82 2.49
CA SER A 86 -16.46 9.22 1.23
C SER A 86 -16.74 8.05 0.26
N ASN A 87 -17.15 6.90 0.80
CA ASN A 87 -17.50 5.71 0.03
C ASN A 87 -19.01 5.51 -0.02
N GLY A 88 -19.52 5.06 -1.17
CA GLY A 88 -20.92 4.66 -1.36
C GLY A 88 -21.17 3.17 -1.12
N VAL A 89 -20.11 2.37 -1.17
CA VAL A 89 -20.13 0.91 -0.94
C VAL A 89 -19.13 0.58 0.15
N GLY A 90 -19.51 -0.33 1.06
CA GLY A 90 -18.62 -0.80 2.11
C GLY A 90 -17.65 -1.87 1.60
N TYR A 91 -16.58 -2.08 2.34
CA TYR A 91 -15.54 -3.06 2.02
C TYR A 91 -14.86 -3.58 3.29
N TYR A 92 -14.14 -4.70 3.16
CA TYR A 92 -13.20 -5.11 4.18
C TYR A 92 -11.85 -4.43 3.95
N GLU A 93 -11.24 -3.95 5.02
CA GLU A 93 -9.87 -3.45 5.02
C GLU A 93 -9.03 -4.13 6.08
N VAL A 94 -7.72 -4.00 5.94
CA VAL A 94 -6.75 -4.30 6.99
C VAL A 94 -5.65 -3.24 6.98
N PRO A 95 -5.45 -2.50 8.09
CA PRO A 95 -4.39 -1.50 8.20
C PRO A 95 -3.03 -2.15 8.52
N ASN A 96 -1.96 -1.43 8.18
CA ASN A 96 -0.58 -1.70 8.61
C ASN A 96 -0.11 -3.15 8.41
N ALA A 97 -0.37 -3.71 7.23
CA ALA A 97 0.37 -4.90 6.78
C ALA A 97 1.86 -4.54 6.60
N ARG A 98 2.75 -5.52 6.55
CA ARG A 98 4.20 -5.25 6.43
C ARG A 98 4.80 -6.01 5.27
N VAL A 99 5.55 -5.31 4.41
CA VAL A 99 6.49 -5.95 3.48
C VAL A 99 7.72 -6.34 4.27
N VAL A 100 8.09 -7.62 4.23
CA VAL A 100 9.32 -8.13 4.84
C VAL A 100 10.26 -8.58 3.74
N TYR A 101 11.48 -8.08 3.77
CA TYR A 101 12.48 -8.33 2.74
C TYR A 101 13.86 -8.56 3.35
N ARG A 102 14.76 -9.11 2.54
CA ARG A 102 16.15 -9.37 2.91
C ARG A 102 17.10 -8.70 1.94
N GLU A 103 18.12 -8.06 2.49
CA GLU A 103 19.29 -7.56 1.78
C GLU A 103 20.54 -8.19 2.39
N GLY A 104 21.25 -9.02 1.63
CA GLY A 104 22.34 -9.83 2.16
C GLY A 104 21.86 -10.73 3.31
N SER A 105 22.43 -10.57 4.50
CA SER A 105 22.02 -11.28 5.73
C SER A 105 20.97 -10.51 6.55
N GLN A 106 20.72 -9.25 6.24
CA GLN A 106 19.84 -8.39 7.02
C GLN A 106 18.39 -8.53 6.55
N THR A 107 17.50 -8.82 7.50
CA THR A 107 16.05 -8.75 7.27
C THR A 107 15.57 -7.37 7.71
N SER A 108 14.71 -6.75 6.92
CA SER A 108 14.10 -5.46 7.19
C SER A 108 12.64 -5.48 6.76
N SER A 109 11.88 -4.50 7.19
CA SER A 109 10.47 -4.36 6.82
C SER A 109 10.02 -2.90 6.79
N PHE A 110 8.93 -2.66 6.09
CA PHE A 110 8.17 -1.42 6.15
C PHE A 110 6.68 -1.73 5.98
N GLY A 111 5.84 -0.80 6.41
CA GLY A 111 4.39 -0.91 6.38
C GLY A 111 3.78 -0.75 5.00
N ILE A 112 2.57 -1.28 4.89
CA ILE A 112 1.55 -0.98 3.89
C ILE A 112 0.42 -0.34 4.69
N ALA A 113 0.26 0.96 4.55
CA ALA A 113 -0.62 1.74 5.40
C ALA A 113 -2.08 1.21 5.39
N SER A 114 -2.59 0.82 4.22
CA SER A 114 -3.90 0.16 4.12
C SER A 114 -4.02 -0.79 2.93
N MET A 115 -4.62 -1.95 3.20
CA MET A 115 -5.07 -2.90 2.19
C MET A 115 -6.60 -3.01 2.19
N ILE A 116 -7.17 -3.13 0.99
CA ILE A 116 -8.61 -3.25 0.76
C ILE A 116 -8.94 -4.59 0.09
N SER A 117 -10.04 -5.21 0.51
CA SER A 117 -10.57 -6.42 -0.12
C SER A 117 -11.68 -6.08 -1.11
N TRP A 118 -11.60 -6.65 -2.31
CA TRP A 118 -12.64 -6.56 -3.32
C TRP A 118 -12.87 -7.91 -3.98
N ARG A 119 -14.11 -8.41 -3.90
CA ARG A 119 -14.51 -9.73 -4.44
C ARG A 119 -13.58 -10.88 -4.02
N GLY A 120 -13.12 -10.87 -2.78
CA GLY A 120 -12.26 -11.91 -2.20
C GLY A 120 -10.77 -11.75 -2.49
N VAL A 121 -10.35 -10.66 -3.15
CA VAL A 121 -8.94 -10.36 -3.44
C VAL A 121 -8.50 -9.15 -2.64
N TRP A 122 -7.30 -9.22 -2.05
CA TRP A 122 -6.69 -8.12 -1.29
C TRP A 122 -5.73 -7.31 -2.16
N TYR A 123 -5.90 -5.99 -2.11
CA TYR A 123 -5.10 -5.02 -2.85
C TYR A 123 -4.48 -4.00 -1.89
N VAL A 124 -3.35 -3.43 -2.27
CA VAL A 124 -2.86 -2.19 -1.66
C VAL A 124 -3.76 -1.04 -2.13
N VAL A 125 -4.17 -0.17 -1.21
CA VAL A 125 -4.85 1.10 -1.55
C VAL A 125 -4.05 2.32 -1.09
N HIS A 126 -3.30 2.18 0.01
CA HIS A 126 -2.32 3.16 0.48
C HIS A 126 -1.03 2.42 0.85
N LEU A 127 0.10 2.79 0.25
CA LEU A 127 1.39 2.17 0.54
C LEU A 127 2.06 2.83 1.76
N GLY A 128 2.44 4.10 1.65
CA GLY A 128 3.23 4.79 2.66
C GLY A 128 2.40 5.63 3.64
N ALA A 129 1.33 6.25 3.17
CA ALA A 129 0.45 7.05 4.02
C ALA A 129 -0.99 7.06 3.50
N VAL A 130 -1.94 7.05 4.43
CA VAL A 130 -3.37 7.26 4.13
C VAL A 130 -3.66 8.75 3.99
N VAL A 131 -3.23 9.55 4.96
CA VAL A 131 -3.28 11.01 4.94
C VAL A 131 -1.84 11.50 4.97
N ARG A 132 -1.45 12.29 3.98
CA ARG A 132 -0.08 12.83 3.88
C ARG A 132 -0.03 14.34 4.16
N PRO A 133 0.97 14.81 4.92
CA PRO A 133 1.13 16.23 5.26
C PRO A 133 1.73 17.05 4.12
N SER A 134 2.34 16.40 3.13
CA SER A 134 2.99 17.03 1.97
C SER A 134 2.98 16.11 0.76
N ASP A 135 3.29 16.67 -0.41
CA ASP A 135 3.46 15.94 -1.68
C ASP A 135 4.83 15.24 -1.74
N ALA A 136 5.07 14.35 -0.78
CA ALA A 136 6.30 13.59 -0.66
C ALA A 136 5.98 12.11 -0.39
N GLY A 137 6.88 11.24 -0.85
CA GLY A 137 6.78 9.81 -0.59
C GLY A 137 7.06 9.46 0.85
N VAL A 138 6.30 8.51 1.39
CA VAL A 138 6.44 8.03 2.76
C VAL A 138 6.80 6.56 2.72
N VAL A 139 7.72 6.16 3.59
CA VAL A 139 7.88 4.76 3.94
C VAL A 139 7.31 4.56 5.33
N ASP A 140 6.24 3.78 5.40
CA ASP A 140 5.50 3.55 6.63
C ASP A 140 6.32 2.69 7.60
N ASP A 141 6.48 3.16 8.85
CA ASP A 141 7.12 2.48 9.97
C ASP A 141 8.27 1.50 9.61
N PRO A 142 9.38 1.98 9.01
CA PRO A 142 10.50 1.12 8.63
C PRO A 142 11.17 0.53 9.87
N ALA A 143 11.46 -0.77 9.84
CA ALA A 143 12.06 -1.49 10.96
C ALA A 143 13.13 -2.49 10.51
N SER A 144 14.13 -2.69 11.37
CA SER A 144 15.00 -3.85 11.28
C SER A 144 14.23 -5.11 11.69
N GLY A 145 14.45 -6.22 11.00
CA GLY A 145 13.67 -7.46 11.16
C GLY A 145 12.27 -7.35 10.57
N SER A 146 11.35 -8.19 11.05
CA SER A 146 9.96 -8.22 10.56
C SER A 146 9.10 -7.04 11.03
N GLY A 147 9.54 -6.30 12.06
CA GLY A 147 8.77 -5.25 12.70
C GLY A 147 7.50 -5.78 13.37
N ALA A 148 6.58 -4.87 13.73
CA ALA A 148 5.29 -5.19 14.30
C ALA A 148 4.20 -4.33 13.67
N SER A 149 3.02 -4.90 13.45
CA SER A 149 1.85 -4.14 13.01
C SER A 149 1.13 -3.55 14.22
N ALA A 150 0.82 -2.25 14.16
CA ALA A 150 -0.10 -1.59 15.07
C ALA A 150 -1.46 -1.38 14.39
N PRO A 151 -2.57 -1.20 15.11
CA PRO A 151 -3.80 -0.67 14.51
C PRO A 151 -3.63 0.81 14.13
N SER A 152 -4.25 1.25 13.02
CA SER A 152 -4.35 2.66 12.62
C SER A 152 -5.72 2.95 11.98
N SER A 153 -6.06 4.24 11.86
CA SER A 153 -7.22 4.67 11.08
C SER A 153 -6.86 4.85 9.60
N THR A 154 -7.85 4.62 8.74
CA THR A 154 -7.74 4.61 7.27
C THR A 154 -8.54 5.73 6.59
N CYS A 155 -9.18 6.54 7.43
CA CYS A 155 -9.62 7.90 7.26
C CYS A 155 -9.91 8.44 8.69
#